data_AF-A0A2V5UIF1-F1
#
_entry.id   AF-A0A2V5UIF1-F1
#
_cell.length_a   1.000
_cell.length_b   1.000
_cell.length_c   1.000
_cell.angle_alpha   90.00
_cell.angle_beta   90.00
_cell.angle_gamma   90.00
#
_symmetry.space_group_name_H-M   'P 1'
#
loop_
_entity.id
_entity.type
_entity.pdbx_description
1 polymer ?
#
loop_
_entity_poly.entity_id
_entity_poly.type
_entity_poly.pdbx_seq_one_letter_code
_entity_poly.pdbx_strand_id
1 'polypeptide(L)'
;MMIRFAIIPLLLALNFSMCKRRESAANSSQPATSSPAPAAGSPAVAPAASPPKITKAVVDQTAQTIIFCYHRLVDKIRYPGTEITPADFEAQMKQLKDAGITVISMQDLLAWKRGEKN
;
A
#
# COMPACT_ATOMS: atom_id res chain seq x y z
N MET A 1 9.24 43.58 -13.81
CA MET A 1 9.63 42.20 -13.42
C MET A 1 8.69 41.16 -14.06
N MET A 2 8.51 41.20 -15.39
CA MET A 2 7.49 40.42 -16.11
C MET A 2 8.04 39.24 -16.93
N ILE A 3 9.28 38.80 -16.65
CA ILE A 3 9.93 37.73 -17.44
C ILE A 3 9.81 36.36 -16.73
N ARG A 4 9.32 36.32 -15.48
CA ARG A 4 9.25 35.08 -14.67
C ARG A 4 7.96 34.26 -14.85
N PHE A 5 6.96 34.75 -15.57
CA PHE A 5 5.66 34.08 -15.71
C PHE A 5 5.49 33.27 -17.01
N ALA A 6 6.46 33.30 -17.93
CA ALA A 6 6.37 32.61 -19.22
C ALA A 6 7.02 31.21 -19.25
N ILE A 7 7.77 30.82 -18.21
CA ILE A 7 8.54 29.55 -18.22
C ILE A 7 7.67 28.37 -17.74
N ILE A 8 6.68 28.62 -16.89
CA ILE A 8 5.82 27.61 -16.26
C ILE A 8 4.88 26.89 -17.27
N PRO A 9 4.22 27.56 -18.25
CA PRO A 9 3.35 26.84 -19.19
C PRO A 9 4.12 25.98 -20.20
N LEU A 10 5.40 26.30 -20.49
CA LEU A 10 6.21 25.56 -21.45
C LEU A 10 6.67 24.20 -20.92
N LEU A 11 6.97 24.08 -19.62
CA LEU A 11 7.35 22.81 -18.98
C LEU A 11 6.18 21.84 -18.79
N LEU A 12 4.95 22.34 -18.67
CA LEU A 12 3.75 21.51 -18.55
C LEU A 12 3.39 20.79 -19.86
N ALA A 13 3.62 21.44 -21.01
CA ALA A 13 3.28 20.89 -22.33
C ALA A 13 4.21 19.73 -22.77
N LEU A 14 5.46 19.67 -22.29
CA LEU A 14 6.40 18.60 -22.67
C LEU A 14 6.10 17.25 -22.00
N ASN A 15 5.38 17.21 -20.88
CA ASN A 15 5.16 15.96 -20.13
C ASN A 15 4.03 15.08 -20.69
N PHE A 16 3.14 15.60 -21.54
CA PHE A 16 2.04 14.82 -22.11
C PHE A 16 2.40 14.02 -23.38
N SER A 17 3.61 14.17 -23.93
CA SER A 17 4.03 13.53 -25.20
C SER A 17 4.60 12.10 -25.02
N MET A 18 4.79 11.61 -23.80
CA MET A 18 5.39 10.29 -23.53
C MET A 18 4.42 9.27 -22.91
N CYS A 19 3.14 9.30 -23.31
CA CYS A 19 2.22 8.18 -23.14
C CYS A 19 2.06 7.39 -24.45
N LYS A 20 3.15 6.85 -24.99
CA LYS A 20 3.06 5.85 -26.06
C LYS A 20 2.83 4.48 -25.42
N ARG A 21 1.56 4.11 -25.33
CA ARG A 21 1.07 2.75 -25.04
C ARG A 21 1.87 1.73 -25.85
N ARG A 22 2.67 0.92 -25.17
CA ARG A 22 3.26 -0.32 -25.68
C ARG A 22 2.89 -1.43 -24.72
N GLU A 23 1.90 -2.21 -25.12
CA GLU A 23 1.53 -3.51 -24.56
C GLU A 23 0.45 -4.05 -25.52
N SER A 24 0.46 -5.26 -26.05
CA SER A 24 1.48 -6.30 -26.20
C SER A 24 0.95 -7.18 -27.33
N ALA A 25 1.87 -7.85 -28.04
CA ALA A 25 1.55 -8.68 -29.17
C ALA A 25 0.49 -9.75 -28.83
N ALA A 26 -0.57 -9.76 -29.64
CA ALA A 26 -1.46 -10.90 -29.76
C ALA A 26 -0.71 -12.11 -30.36
N ASN A 27 -1.25 -13.29 -30.06
CA ASN A 27 -1.00 -14.59 -30.67
C ASN A 27 0.35 -15.27 -30.38
N SER A 28 0.34 -16.11 -29.36
CA SER A 28 0.97 -17.43 -29.50
C SER A 28 -0.14 -18.47 -29.62
N SER A 29 -0.50 -18.77 -30.87
CA SER A 29 -1.36 -19.90 -31.21
C SER A 29 -0.49 -21.15 -31.19
N GLN A 30 -0.64 -21.98 -30.16
CA GLN A 30 -0.08 -23.33 -30.16
C GLN A 30 -1.13 -24.30 -30.73
N PRO A 31 -0.80 -25.14 -31.72
CA PRO A 31 -1.72 -26.12 -32.25
C PRO A 31 -1.76 -27.35 -31.31
N ALA A 32 -2.94 -27.69 -30.82
CA ALA A 32 -3.19 -28.98 -30.19
C ALA A 32 -3.92 -29.89 -31.19
N THR A 33 -3.18 -30.91 -31.59
CA THR A 33 -3.53 -32.00 -32.48
C THR A 33 -4.62 -32.90 -31.89
N SER A 34 -5.56 -33.30 -32.76
CA SER A 34 -6.32 -34.57 -32.83
C SER A 34 -7.15 -35.08 -31.62
N SER A 35 -8.46 -35.16 -31.87
CA SER A 35 -9.44 -36.10 -31.29
C SER A 35 -9.13 -37.56 -31.70
N PRO A 36 -9.57 -38.61 -30.94
CA PRO A 36 -10.89 -39.20 -31.24
C PRO A 36 -11.69 -39.76 -30.03
N ALA A 37 -13.01 -39.60 -30.14
CA ALA A 37 -14.15 -40.52 -29.88
C ALA A 37 -14.35 -41.26 -28.51
N PRO A 38 -15.61 -41.58 -28.14
CA PRO A 38 -16.06 -41.76 -26.76
C PRO A 38 -16.19 -43.23 -26.32
N ALA A 39 -15.96 -43.51 -25.03
CA ALA A 39 -16.42 -44.75 -24.40
C ALA A 39 -16.67 -44.60 -22.88
N ALA A 40 -17.92 -44.84 -22.51
CA ALA A 40 -18.41 -45.54 -21.32
C ALA A 40 -17.92 -45.13 -19.91
N GLY A 41 -18.80 -44.41 -19.21
CA GLY A 41 -19.34 -44.79 -17.88
C GLY A 41 -18.38 -45.11 -16.73
N SER A 42 -18.15 -44.11 -15.85
CA SER A 42 -17.84 -44.35 -14.43
C SER A 42 -18.40 -43.19 -13.58
N PRO A 43 -18.69 -43.42 -12.28
CA PRO A 43 -19.51 -42.51 -11.49
C PRO A 43 -18.80 -41.16 -11.27
N ALA A 44 -19.55 -40.08 -11.46
CA ALA A 44 -19.09 -38.72 -11.27
C ALA A 44 -18.67 -38.49 -9.80
N VAL A 45 -17.37 -38.40 -9.56
CA VAL A 45 -16.84 -37.77 -8.34
C VAL A 45 -17.04 -36.28 -8.51
N ALA A 46 -17.82 -35.67 -7.63
CA ALA A 46 -18.04 -34.23 -7.59
C ALA A 46 -16.68 -33.50 -7.57
N PRO A 47 -16.48 -32.44 -8.37
CA PRO A 47 -15.24 -31.67 -8.31
C PRO A 47 -15.06 -31.11 -6.89
N ALA A 48 -13.95 -31.49 -6.24
CA ALA A 48 -13.54 -30.86 -5.00
C ALA A 48 -13.39 -29.35 -5.25
N ALA A 49 -14.09 -28.53 -4.47
CA ALA A 49 -14.01 -27.09 -4.56
C ALA A 49 -12.54 -26.65 -4.38
N SER A 50 -11.99 -25.99 -5.38
CA SER A 50 -10.64 -25.43 -5.34
C SER A 50 -10.51 -24.55 -4.09
N PRO A 51 -9.43 -24.67 -3.29
CA PRO A 51 -9.24 -23.82 -2.13
C PRO A 51 -9.26 -22.34 -2.56
N PRO A 52 -9.85 -21.44 -1.75
CA PRO A 52 -9.92 -20.03 -2.08
C PRO A 52 -8.51 -19.53 -2.36
N LYS A 53 -8.33 -19.00 -3.58
CA LYS A 53 -7.07 -18.44 -4.02
C LYS A 53 -6.79 -17.24 -3.12
N ILE A 54 -5.86 -17.37 -2.18
CA ILE A 54 -5.46 -16.26 -1.30
C ILE A 54 -4.88 -15.18 -2.19
N THR A 55 -5.70 -14.16 -2.49
CA THR A 55 -5.24 -12.95 -3.14
C THR A 55 -4.37 -12.22 -2.13
N LYS A 56 -3.07 -12.12 -2.44
CA LYS A 56 -2.11 -11.34 -1.66
C LYS A 56 -2.70 -9.95 -1.46
N ALA A 57 -2.84 -9.52 -0.21
CA ALA A 57 -3.37 -8.21 0.10
C ALA A 57 -2.50 -7.15 -0.61
N VAL A 58 -3.14 -6.22 -1.33
CA VAL A 58 -2.42 -5.12 -1.97
C VAL A 58 -2.01 -4.15 -0.88
N VAL A 59 -0.71 -4.05 -0.64
CA VAL A 59 -0.11 -3.15 0.36
C VAL A 59 0.09 -1.79 -0.28
N ASP A 60 -0.48 -0.74 0.31
CA ASP A 60 -0.18 0.63 -0.09
C ASP A 60 1.24 1.00 0.35
N GLN A 61 2.16 1.05 -0.62
CA GLN A 61 3.56 1.42 -0.42
C GLN A 61 3.79 2.95 -0.44
N THR A 62 2.74 3.74 -0.62
CA THR A 62 2.81 5.21 -0.64
C THR A 62 2.51 5.85 0.72
N ALA A 63 2.01 5.06 1.68
CA ALA A 63 1.74 5.54 3.03
C ALA A 63 3.00 6.10 3.69
N GLN A 64 2.82 7.17 4.46
CA GLN A 64 3.90 7.80 5.23
C GLN A 64 3.81 7.40 6.69
N THR A 65 4.95 7.25 7.35
CA THR A 65 5.04 6.95 8.77
C THR A 65 5.63 8.14 9.53
N ILE A 66 5.03 8.47 10.66
CA ILE A 66 5.50 9.51 11.59
C ILE A 66 5.99 8.81 12.86
N ILE A 67 7.16 9.21 13.36
CA ILE A 67 7.75 8.66 14.59
C ILE A 67 7.75 9.77 15.65
N PHE A 68 6.98 9.58 16.72
CA PHE A 68 6.95 10.50 17.85
C PHE A 68 8.00 10.09 18.90
N CYS A 69 8.96 10.98 19.19
CA CYS A 69 10.07 10.73 20.11
C CYS A 69 9.80 11.35 21.49
N TYR A 70 9.04 10.64 22.32
CA TYR A 70 8.87 11.01 23.73
C TYR A 70 10.13 10.64 24.53
N HIS A 71 10.50 11.49 25.49
CA HIS A 71 11.63 11.20 26.38
C HIS A 71 11.17 10.85 27.79
N ARG A 72 10.46 11.75 28.48
CA ARG A 72 10.02 11.53 29.88
C ARG A 72 8.60 12.00 30.14
N LEU A 73 7.84 11.16 30.83
CA LEU A 73 6.53 11.51 31.39
C LEU A 73 6.72 11.82 32.88
N VAL A 74 6.35 13.02 33.32
CA VAL A 74 6.57 13.51 34.69
C VAL A 74 5.41 14.37 35.17
N ASP A 75 5.10 14.34 36.46
CA ASP A 75 4.00 15.15 37.01
C ASP A 75 4.36 16.64 37.08
N LYS A 76 5.64 16.96 37.29
CA LYS A 76 6.13 18.33 37.36
C LYS A 76 7.27 18.53 36.37
N ILE A 77 7.01 19.35 35.34
CA ILE A 77 7.97 19.69 34.30
C ILE A 77 9.08 20.59 34.87
N ARG A 78 10.32 20.24 34.54
CA ARG A 78 11.55 21.02 34.76
C ARG A 78 12.24 21.36 33.43
N TYR A 79 12.16 20.45 32.45
CA TYR A 79 12.78 20.58 31.13
C TYR A 79 11.72 20.44 30.03
N PRO A 80 11.02 21.53 29.65
CA PRO A 80 9.86 21.46 28.76
C PRO A 80 10.17 20.98 27.33
N GLY A 81 11.45 20.92 26.93
CA GLY A 81 11.84 20.38 25.62
C GLY A 81 11.85 18.84 25.55
N THR A 82 11.88 18.15 26.69
CA THR A 82 11.99 16.68 26.76
C THR A 82 11.04 16.05 27.77
N GLU A 83 10.31 16.85 28.54
CA GLU A 83 9.38 16.37 29.56
C GLU A 83 7.95 16.79 29.23
N ILE A 84 7.01 15.87 29.48
CA ILE A 84 5.57 16.06 29.29
C ILE A 84 4.82 15.46 30.48
N THR A 85 3.63 15.99 30.79
CA THR A 85 2.77 15.35 31.81
C THR A 85 2.04 14.12 31.24
N PRO A 86 1.64 13.16 32.09
CA PRO A 86 0.80 12.05 31.65
C PRO A 86 -0.51 12.52 30.99
N ALA A 87 -1.13 13.58 31.52
CA ALA A 87 -2.36 14.14 30.97
C ALA A 87 -2.17 14.71 29.55
N ASP A 88 -1.06 15.41 29.31
CA ASP A 88 -0.74 15.93 27.98
C ASP A 88 -0.41 14.80 27.00
N PHE A 89 0.28 13.74 27.46
CA PHE A 89 0.52 12.55 26.64
C PHE A 89 -0.79 11.87 26.23
N GLU A 90 -1.71 11.67 27.17
CA GLU A 90 -3.03 11.11 26.90
C GLU A 90 -3.84 11.98 25.92
N ALA A 91 -3.79 13.30 26.09
CA ALA A 91 -4.44 14.23 25.17
C ALA A 91 -3.87 14.12 23.75
N GLN A 92 -2.54 13.97 23.60
CA GLN A 92 -1.91 13.74 22.31
C GLN A 92 -2.32 12.40 21.69
N MET A 93 -2.37 11.32 22.48
CA MET A 93 -2.87 10.02 21.99
C MET A 93 -4.33 10.09 21.56
N LYS A 94 -5.15 10.86 22.28
CA LYS A 94 -6.54 11.13 21.89
C LYS A 94 -6.61 11.88 20.56
N GLN A 95 -5.77 12.88 20.35
CA GLN A 95 -5.72 13.61 19.07
C GLN A 95 -5.37 12.69 17.90
N LEU A 96 -4.40 11.79 18.07
CA LEU A 96 -4.07 10.80 17.04
C LEU A 96 -5.27 9.90 16.73
N LYS A 97 -5.95 9.42 17.78
CA LYS A 97 -7.16 8.59 17.64
C LYS A 97 -8.28 9.34 16.93
N ASP A 98 -8.58 10.57 17.34
CA ASP A 98 -9.66 11.39 16.76
C ASP A 98 -9.37 11.74 15.29
N ALA A 99 -8.10 11.89 14.93
CA ALA A 99 -7.66 12.12 13.55
C ALA A 99 -7.63 10.84 12.70
N GLY A 100 -7.98 9.67 13.26
CA GLY A 100 -7.94 8.39 12.55
C GLY A 100 -6.52 7.90 12.23
N ILE A 101 -5.51 8.39 12.97
CA ILE A 101 -4.12 7.97 12.80
C ILE A 101 -3.88 6.71 13.63
N THR A 102 -3.58 5.60 12.94
CA THR A 102 -3.27 4.33 13.59
C THR A 102 -1.87 4.35 14.17
N VAL A 103 -1.76 4.12 15.47
CA VAL A 103 -0.46 3.84 16.13
C VAL A 103 -0.12 2.37 15.93
N ILE A 104 1.02 2.10 15.30
CA ILE A 104 1.49 0.75 15.00
C ILE A 104 2.77 0.42 15.77
N SER A 105 3.00 -0.88 15.98
CA SER A 105 4.25 -1.36 16.53
C SER A 105 5.40 -1.24 15.51
N MET A 106 6.63 -1.29 15.99
CA MET A 106 7.81 -1.38 15.11
C MET A 106 7.75 -2.63 14.22
N GLN A 107 7.26 -3.75 14.76
CA GLN A 107 7.13 -5.01 14.02
C GLN A 107 6.18 -4.86 12.83
N ASP A 108 5.06 -4.17 13.03
CA ASP A 108 4.07 -3.93 11.99
C ASP A 108 4.61 -3.00 10.90
N LEU A 109 5.33 -1.94 11.31
CA LEU A 109 6.03 -1.06 10.36
C LEU A 109 7.00 -1.87 9.48
N LEU A 110 7.79 -2.75 10.08
CA LEU A 110 8.75 -3.58 9.34
C LEU A 110 8.06 -4.59 8.41
N ALA A 111 6.96 -5.21 8.85
CA ALA A 111 6.17 -6.12 8.03
C ALA A 111 5.53 -5.40 6.83
N TRP A 112 4.99 -4.19 7.04
CA TRP A 112 4.47 -3.33 5.99
C TRP A 112 5.55 -2.98 4.94
N LYS A 113 6.76 -2.59 5.39
CA LYS A 113 7.89 -2.32 4.48
C LYS A 113 8.35 -3.55 3.68
N ARG A 114 8.10 -4.76 4.16
CA ARG A 114 8.35 -6.01 3.41
C ARG A 114 7.19 -6.43 2.51
N GLY A 115 6.06 -5.72 2.57
CA GLY A 115 4.85 -6.06 1.82
C GLY A 115 4.09 -7.27 2.39
N GLU A 116 4.23 -7.54 3.69
CA GLU A 116 3.61 -8.68 4.38
C GLU A 116 2.32 -8.30 5.12
N LYS A 117 2.11 -7.00 5.39
CA LYS A 117 0.99 -6.49 6.19
C LYS A 117 0.46 -5.16 5.62
N ASN A 118 -0.87 -5.00 5.66
CA ASN A 118 -1.61 -3.76 5.31
C ASN A 118 -1.96 -2.98 6.58
#